data_AF-A0A1I2SGV5-F1
#
_entry.id   AF-A0A1I2SGV5-F1
#
_cell.length_a   1.000
_cell.length_b   1.000
_cell.length_c   1.000
_cell.angle_alpha   90.00
_cell.angle_beta   90.00
_cell.angle_gamma   90.00
#
_symmetry.space_group_name_H-M   'P 1'
#
loop_
_entity.id
_entity.type
_entity.pdbx_description
1 polymer ?
#
loop_
_entity_poly.entity_id
_entity_poly.type
_entity_poly.pdbx_seq_one_letter_code
_entity_poly.pdbx_strand_id
1 'polypeptide(L)'
;MNKYCTYSIRRFYELFISRRFDQNDVALFIVLARDYSKKGSVIRELGDFLAHPQQKDRGIVINSINKLMLEFEEYLEDDYRLPQGLPESVPRFEGIGGDDEIIRDLSLIFESFGIKKLDINKNNKSYRELVFCLIFLLGNFKIKYRDTILDLEISYSSSLALKAQCMSTKFINHYAQVTIIAVPNIWRRSDSSRLNGHILDGYIVRRFKEGFLGAIKYEQALSLDTPSIKDFGRGEVWPMDGK
;
A
#
# COMPACT_ATOMS: atom_id res chain seq x y z
N MET A 1 -5.09 8.16 -27.72
CA MET A 1 -4.45 7.16 -26.83
C MET A 1 -3.69 6.15 -27.66
N ASN A 2 -2.55 5.67 -27.14
CA ASN A 2 -1.76 4.60 -27.75
C ASN A 2 -2.55 3.27 -27.73
N LYS A 3 -2.62 2.56 -28.87
CA LYS A 3 -3.33 1.27 -29.00
C LYS A 3 -2.86 0.21 -28.00
N TYR A 4 -1.55 0.16 -27.73
CA TYR A 4 -0.97 -0.76 -26.75
C TYR A 4 -1.47 -0.45 -25.34
N CYS A 5 -1.43 0.82 -24.91
CA CYS A 5 -1.97 1.22 -23.60
C CYS A 5 -3.46 0.86 -23.48
N THR A 6 -4.23 1.08 -24.55
CA THR A 6 -5.65 0.72 -24.57
C THR A 6 -5.88 -0.78 -24.40
N TYR A 7 -5.15 -1.61 -25.15
CA TYR A 7 -5.21 -3.05 -24.99
C TYR A 7 -4.83 -3.49 -23.57
N SER A 8 -3.68 -3.02 -23.06
CA SER A 8 -3.15 -3.44 -21.77
C SER A 8 -4.02 -3.01 -20.59
N ILE A 9 -4.59 -1.81 -20.60
CA ILE A 9 -5.50 -1.36 -19.53
C ILE A 9 -6.82 -2.12 -19.56
N ARG A 10 -7.35 -2.44 -20.75
CA ARG A 10 -8.54 -3.31 -20.87
C ARG A 10 -8.25 -4.73 -20.41
N ARG A 11 -7.11 -5.29 -20.78
CA ARG A 11 -6.65 -6.60 -20.28
C ARG A 11 -6.51 -6.59 -18.76
N PHE A 12 -5.93 -5.54 -18.18
CA PHE A 12 -5.85 -5.42 -16.73
C PHE A 12 -7.24 -5.36 -16.09
N TYR A 13 -8.19 -4.61 -16.67
CA TYR A 13 -9.58 -4.60 -16.19
C TYR A 13 -10.21 -6.00 -16.18
N GLU A 14 -10.00 -6.80 -17.24
CA GLU A 14 -10.45 -8.20 -17.29
C GLU A 14 -9.82 -9.06 -16.17
N LEU A 15 -8.51 -8.88 -15.91
CA LEU A 15 -7.84 -9.55 -14.80
C LEU A 15 -8.36 -9.08 -13.44
N PHE A 16 -8.66 -7.78 -13.31
CA PHE A 16 -9.18 -7.16 -12.11
C PHE A 16 -10.55 -7.72 -11.74
N ILE A 17 -11.50 -7.75 -12.69
CA ILE A 17 -12.84 -8.31 -12.44
C ILE A 17 -12.79 -9.83 -12.20
N SER A 18 -11.91 -10.54 -12.91
CA SER A 18 -11.77 -12.00 -12.77
C SER A 18 -10.89 -12.43 -11.59
N ARG A 19 -10.27 -11.46 -10.89
CA ARG A 19 -9.34 -11.69 -9.77
C ARG A 19 -8.19 -12.64 -10.15
N ARG A 20 -7.57 -12.39 -11.31
CA ARG A 20 -6.47 -13.21 -11.85
C ARG A 20 -5.14 -12.47 -11.95
N PHE A 21 -5.08 -11.20 -11.56
CA PHE A 21 -3.85 -10.41 -11.58
C PHE A 21 -2.91 -10.76 -10.42
N ASP A 22 -1.63 -10.40 -10.53
CA ASP A 22 -0.70 -10.33 -9.40
C ASP A 22 -0.01 -8.95 -9.30
N GLN A 23 1.05 -8.82 -8.49
CA GLN A 23 1.74 -7.55 -8.32
C GLN A 23 2.36 -7.00 -9.61
N ASN A 24 2.80 -7.88 -10.52
CA ASN A 24 3.43 -7.45 -11.78
C ASN A 24 2.40 -6.81 -12.71
N ASP A 25 1.19 -7.40 -12.78
CA ASP A 25 0.08 -6.83 -13.53
C ASP A 25 -0.32 -5.45 -12.98
N VAL A 26 -0.34 -5.30 -11.65
CA VAL A 26 -0.62 -4.02 -10.98
C VAL A 26 0.45 -2.99 -11.29
N ALA A 27 1.74 -3.37 -11.18
CA ALA A 27 2.85 -2.48 -11.50
C ALA A 27 2.78 -2.00 -12.97
N LEU A 28 2.54 -2.92 -13.91
CA LEU A 28 2.37 -2.58 -15.32
C LEU A 28 1.17 -1.66 -15.54
N PHE A 29 0.02 -1.94 -14.91
CA PHE A 29 -1.15 -1.08 -14.97
C PHE A 29 -0.84 0.35 -14.52
N ILE A 30 -0.19 0.50 -13.35
CA ILE A 30 0.16 1.81 -12.80
C ILE A 30 1.12 2.57 -13.74
N VAL A 31 2.15 1.91 -14.26
CA VAL A 31 3.09 2.53 -15.21
C VAL A 31 2.38 3.03 -16.45
N LEU A 32 1.45 2.24 -17.01
CA LEU A 32 0.69 2.64 -18.20
C LEU A 32 -0.35 3.71 -17.91
N ALA A 33 -1.02 3.65 -16.76
CA ALA A 33 -2.05 4.60 -16.36
C ALA A 33 -1.48 5.97 -15.97
N ARG A 34 -0.21 6.02 -15.53
CA ARG A 34 0.50 7.22 -15.10
C ARG A 34 0.37 8.39 -16.08
N ASP A 35 0.55 8.16 -17.37
CA ASP A 35 0.54 9.23 -18.38
C ASP A 35 -0.86 9.70 -18.79
N TYR A 36 -1.90 8.95 -18.38
CA TYR A 36 -3.30 9.31 -18.58
C TYR A 36 -3.97 9.80 -17.29
N SER A 37 -3.22 9.83 -16.18
CA SER A 37 -3.68 10.30 -14.88
C SER A 37 -3.46 11.80 -14.72
N LYS A 38 -4.38 12.48 -14.00
CA LYS A 38 -4.21 13.90 -13.68
C LYS A 38 -3.00 14.11 -12.77
N LYS A 39 -2.35 15.27 -12.88
CA LYS A 39 -1.28 15.65 -11.95
C LYS A 39 -1.86 15.76 -10.53
N GLY A 40 -1.18 15.17 -9.55
CA GLY A 40 -1.62 15.13 -8.16
C GLY A 40 -2.67 14.03 -7.86
N SER A 41 -2.98 13.17 -8.84
CA SER A 41 -3.81 11.99 -8.60
C SER A 41 -2.98 10.86 -7.96
N VAL A 42 -3.63 9.96 -7.23
CA VAL A 42 -3.00 8.81 -6.57
C VAL A 42 -2.32 7.90 -7.59
N ILE A 43 -2.98 7.60 -8.71
CA ILE A 43 -2.40 6.73 -9.75
C ILE A 43 -1.16 7.37 -10.39
N ARG A 44 -1.19 8.69 -10.66
CA ARG A 44 -0.02 9.41 -11.15
C ARG A 44 1.13 9.32 -10.15
N GLU A 45 0.82 9.49 -8.87
CA GLU A 45 1.80 9.43 -7.80
C GLU A 45 2.42 8.05 -7.63
N LEU A 46 1.62 6.99 -7.69
CA LEU A 46 2.08 5.60 -7.69
C LEU A 46 3.00 5.33 -8.89
N GLY A 47 2.66 5.83 -10.08
CA GLY A 47 3.53 5.73 -11.24
C GLY A 47 4.83 6.51 -11.10
N ASP A 48 4.78 7.69 -10.48
CA ASP A 48 5.97 8.48 -10.18
C ASP A 48 6.86 7.80 -9.12
N PHE A 49 6.25 7.12 -8.12
CA PHE A 49 6.97 6.24 -7.18
C PHE A 49 7.72 5.17 -7.96
N LEU A 50 7.03 4.36 -8.77
CA LEU A 50 7.63 3.26 -9.53
C LEU A 50 8.80 3.70 -10.42
N ALA A 51 8.71 4.89 -11.01
CA ALA A 51 9.76 5.42 -11.89
C ALA A 51 11.00 5.94 -11.13
N HIS A 52 10.87 6.32 -9.85
CA HIS A 52 11.95 6.94 -9.06
C HIS A 52 12.04 6.33 -7.66
N PRO A 53 12.51 5.07 -7.53
CA PRO A 53 12.40 4.31 -6.29
C PRO A 53 13.25 4.82 -5.13
N GLN A 54 14.34 5.54 -5.41
CA GLN A 54 15.36 5.79 -4.40
C GLN A 54 15.21 7.10 -3.65
N GLN A 55 14.54 8.12 -4.20
CA GLN A 55 14.44 9.44 -3.57
C GLN A 55 13.15 10.15 -3.98
N LYS A 56 12.10 10.01 -3.17
CA LYS A 56 10.90 10.83 -3.33
C LYS A 56 10.83 11.90 -2.27
N ASP A 57 10.78 13.15 -2.70
CA ASP A 57 10.81 14.36 -1.86
C ASP A 57 9.53 15.20 -1.96
N ARG A 58 8.53 14.76 -2.75
CA ARG A 58 7.26 15.45 -2.98
C ARG A 58 6.12 14.47 -3.29
N GLY A 59 4.88 14.88 -3.03
CA GLY A 59 3.67 14.12 -3.33
C GLY A 59 2.66 14.11 -2.19
N ILE A 60 1.52 13.44 -2.39
CA ILE A 60 0.47 13.19 -1.40
C ILE A 60 1.09 12.62 -0.13
N VAL A 61 2.01 11.64 -0.23
CA VAL A 61 2.61 11.05 0.99
C VAL A 61 3.39 12.06 1.82
N ILE A 62 4.26 12.85 1.19
CA ILE A 62 5.05 13.88 1.88
C ILE A 62 4.13 14.95 2.49
N ASN A 63 3.07 15.32 1.77
CA ASN A 63 2.08 16.27 2.27
C ASN A 63 1.32 15.72 3.49
N SER A 64 0.92 14.44 3.46
CA SER A 64 0.30 13.76 4.60
C SER A 64 1.26 13.67 5.79
N ILE A 65 2.54 13.35 5.56
CA ILE A 65 3.56 13.36 6.62
C ILE A 65 3.71 14.76 7.21
N ASN A 66 3.82 15.81 6.38
CA ASN A 66 3.95 17.18 6.87
C ASN A 66 2.77 17.60 7.76
N LYS A 67 1.54 17.31 7.32
CA LYS A 67 0.33 17.62 8.10
C LYS A 67 0.34 16.87 9.43
N LEU A 68 0.62 15.56 9.40
CA LEU A 68 0.69 14.71 10.58
C LEU A 68 1.75 15.17 11.57
N MET A 69 2.93 15.54 11.09
CA MET A 69 4.02 15.97 11.97
C MET A 69 3.69 17.28 12.67
N LEU A 70 2.96 18.19 12.04
CA LEU A 70 2.45 19.40 12.69
C LEU A 70 1.49 19.04 13.83
N GLU A 71 0.49 18.19 13.56
CA GLU A 71 -0.50 17.78 14.56
C GLU A 71 0.13 16.97 15.71
N PHE A 72 1.12 16.12 15.40
CA PHE A 72 1.87 15.36 16.41
C PHE A 72 2.73 16.28 17.29
N GLU A 73 3.35 17.30 16.71
CA GLU A 73 4.13 18.28 17.48
C GLU A 73 3.25 19.17 18.35
N GLU A 74 2.10 19.61 17.86
CA GLU A 74 1.09 20.32 18.66
C GLU A 74 0.62 19.46 19.84
N TYR A 75 0.33 18.18 19.57
CA TYR A 75 -0.02 17.21 20.61
C TYR A 75 1.08 17.06 21.67
N LEU A 76 2.34 16.91 21.27
CA LEU A 76 3.44 16.81 22.21
C LEU A 76 3.63 18.09 23.02
N GLU A 77 3.44 19.27 22.42
CA GLU A 77 3.49 20.54 23.15
C GLU A 77 2.43 20.60 24.26
N ASP A 78 1.23 20.09 24.00
CA ASP A 78 0.14 20.04 24.98
C ASP A 78 0.36 18.95 26.04
N ASP A 79 0.88 17.77 25.66
CA ASP A 79 1.19 16.65 26.56
C ASP A 79 2.35 16.99 27.51
N TYR A 80 3.41 17.65 27.01
CA TYR A 80 4.50 18.18 27.85
C TYR A 80 4.05 19.28 28.83
N ARG A 81 2.85 19.87 28.63
CA ARG A 81 2.28 20.88 29.53
C ARG A 81 1.32 20.29 30.58
N LEU A 82 0.94 19.02 30.48
CA LEU A 82 -0.02 18.38 31.39
C LEU A 82 0.66 17.34 32.30
N PRO A 83 0.50 17.40 33.64
CA PRO A 83 1.11 16.41 34.56
C PRO A 83 0.46 15.02 34.55
N GLN A 84 -0.44 14.69 33.62
CA GLN A 84 -1.24 13.46 33.71
C GLN A 84 -1.51 12.79 32.37
N GLY A 85 -0.92 11.60 32.22
CA GLY A 85 -1.46 10.44 31.49
C GLY A 85 -1.50 10.55 29.97
N LEU A 86 -1.01 9.51 29.30
CA LEU A 86 -1.14 9.32 27.85
C LEU A 86 -2.60 9.56 27.41
N PRO A 87 -2.86 10.51 26.48
CA PRO A 87 -4.18 10.75 25.90
C PRO A 87 -4.85 9.49 25.35
N GLU A 88 -6.17 9.38 25.53
CA GLU A 88 -6.98 8.21 25.16
C GLU A 88 -6.96 7.86 23.66
N SER A 89 -6.56 8.80 22.80
CA SER A 89 -6.47 8.55 21.36
C SER A 89 -5.30 9.29 20.72
N VAL A 90 -4.32 8.52 20.27
CA VAL A 90 -3.25 8.99 19.37
C VAL A 90 -3.88 9.31 18.02
N PRO A 91 -3.60 10.49 17.43
CA PRO A 91 -4.23 10.87 16.18
C PRO A 91 -3.87 9.89 15.06
N ARG A 92 -4.90 9.40 14.35
CA ARG A 92 -4.77 8.48 13.22
C ARG A 92 -4.91 9.27 11.94
N PHE A 93 -3.98 9.07 11.02
CA PHE A 93 -3.96 9.78 9.76
C PHE A 93 -3.88 8.84 8.58
N GLU A 94 -4.58 9.24 7.53
CA GLU A 94 -4.67 8.52 6.26
C GLU A 94 -3.51 8.97 5.35
N GLY A 95 -2.79 8.01 4.78
CA GLY A 95 -1.64 8.27 3.91
C GLY A 95 -2.01 8.46 2.43
N ILE A 96 -1.40 7.67 1.51
CA ILE A 96 -1.79 7.70 0.09
C ILE A 96 -3.29 7.54 0.00
N GLY A 97 -3.91 8.48 -0.74
CA GLY A 97 -5.33 8.72 -0.86
C GLY A 97 -6.22 7.59 -0.38
N GLY A 98 -7.09 7.90 0.57
CA GLY A 98 -8.02 6.94 1.16
C GLY A 98 -8.81 6.19 0.10
N ASP A 99 -9.50 5.12 0.52
CA ASP A 99 -10.14 4.19 -0.42
C ASP A 99 -10.93 4.90 -1.52
N ASP A 100 -11.67 5.94 -1.16
CA ASP A 100 -12.48 6.73 -2.08
C ASP A 100 -11.65 7.43 -3.18
N GLU A 101 -10.44 7.90 -2.87
CA GLU A 101 -9.55 8.53 -3.84
C GLU A 101 -8.95 7.52 -4.82
N ILE A 102 -8.48 6.37 -4.33
CA ILE A 102 -7.97 5.29 -5.18
C ILE A 102 -9.09 4.78 -6.09
N ILE A 103 -10.29 4.54 -5.53
CA ILE A 103 -11.47 4.08 -6.28
C ILE A 103 -11.85 5.09 -7.35
N ARG A 104 -11.89 6.39 -7.01
CA ARG A 104 -12.20 7.47 -7.95
C ARG A 104 -11.19 7.49 -9.10
N ASP A 105 -9.90 7.49 -8.80
CA ASP A 105 -8.86 7.55 -9.82
C ASP A 105 -8.85 6.31 -10.71
N LEU A 106 -9.00 5.12 -10.12
CA LEU A 106 -9.12 3.86 -10.84
C LEU A 106 -10.32 3.89 -11.80
N SER A 107 -11.44 4.43 -11.34
CA SER A 107 -12.66 4.56 -12.14
C SER A 107 -12.46 5.52 -13.32
N LEU A 108 -11.88 6.69 -13.07
CA LEU A 108 -11.56 7.67 -14.12
C LEU A 108 -10.62 7.09 -15.17
N ILE A 109 -9.63 6.30 -14.76
CA ILE A 109 -8.75 5.62 -15.71
C ILE A 109 -9.56 4.64 -16.54
N PHE A 110 -10.28 3.69 -15.96
CA PHE A 110 -11.06 2.72 -16.75
C PHE A 110 -12.08 3.37 -17.69
N GLU A 111 -12.77 4.43 -17.24
CA GLU A 111 -13.70 5.21 -18.07
C GLU A 111 -12.99 5.86 -19.26
N SER A 112 -11.79 6.42 -19.06
CA SER A 112 -11.00 7.00 -20.16
C SER A 112 -10.66 5.98 -21.25
N PHE A 113 -10.60 4.68 -20.91
CA PHE A 113 -10.37 3.56 -21.82
C PHE A 113 -11.67 2.91 -22.36
N GLY A 114 -12.81 3.54 -22.12
CA GLY A 114 -14.11 3.16 -22.65
C GLY A 114 -14.79 2.02 -21.90
N ILE A 115 -14.31 1.69 -20.69
CA ILE A 115 -14.96 0.73 -19.80
C ILE A 115 -16.06 1.48 -19.04
N LYS A 116 -17.31 1.07 -19.21
CA LYS A 116 -18.49 1.73 -18.62
C LYS A 116 -19.11 0.86 -17.53
N LYS A 117 -19.86 1.49 -16.61
CA LYS A 117 -20.58 0.83 -15.49
C LYS A 117 -19.63 0.13 -14.52
N LEU A 118 -18.72 0.89 -13.95
CA LEU A 118 -17.79 0.41 -12.94
C LEU A 118 -18.51 0.37 -11.59
N ASP A 119 -18.54 -0.80 -10.96
CA ASP A 119 -18.97 -0.97 -9.56
C ASP A 119 -17.74 -1.36 -8.74
N ILE A 120 -16.91 -0.36 -8.42
CA ILE A 120 -15.72 -0.53 -7.59
C ILE A 120 -16.03 0.10 -6.24
N ASN A 121 -15.93 -0.70 -5.18
CA ASN A 121 -16.04 -0.23 -3.80
C ASN A 121 -14.97 -0.88 -2.92
N LYS A 122 -14.73 -0.30 -1.73
CA LYS A 122 -13.69 -0.75 -0.81
C LYS A 122 -13.83 -2.18 -0.29
N ASN A 123 -15.04 -2.74 -0.34
CA ASN A 123 -15.33 -4.10 0.09
C ASN A 123 -15.16 -5.13 -1.04
N ASN A 124 -15.02 -4.70 -2.30
CA ASN A 124 -14.78 -5.59 -3.41
C ASN A 124 -13.46 -6.35 -3.22
N LYS A 125 -13.51 -7.67 -3.39
CA LYS A 125 -12.32 -8.52 -3.25
C LYS A 125 -11.21 -8.12 -4.23
N SER A 126 -11.57 -7.77 -5.47
CA SER A 126 -10.61 -7.29 -6.48
C SER A 126 -9.94 -5.99 -6.07
N TYR A 127 -10.68 -5.05 -5.49
CA TYR A 127 -10.11 -3.80 -4.97
C TYR A 127 -9.18 -4.07 -3.79
N ARG A 128 -9.60 -4.89 -2.81
CA ARG A 128 -8.75 -5.24 -1.68
C ARG A 128 -7.47 -5.98 -2.13
N GLU A 129 -7.56 -6.83 -3.15
CA GLU A 129 -6.40 -7.50 -3.78
C GLU A 129 -5.45 -6.50 -4.47
N LEU A 130 -6.01 -5.47 -5.11
CA LEU A 130 -5.22 -4.38 -5.69
C LEU A 130 -4.44 -3.65 -4.60
N VAL A 131 -5.09 -3.24 -3.51
CA VAL A 131 -4.45 -2.54 -2.39
C VAL A 131 -3.40 -3.42 -1.72
N PHE A 132 -3.66 -4.72 -1.57
CA PHE A 132 -2.68 -5.69 -1.08
C PHE A 132 -1.41 -5.69 -1.94
N CYS A 133 -1.54 -5.77 -3.27
CA CYS A 133 -0.41 -5.64 -4.19
C CYS A 133 0.31 -4.27 -4.07
N LEU A 134 -0.45 -3.17 -3.94
CA LEU A 134 0.12 -1.83 -3.80
C LEU A 134 0.97 -1.69 -2.52
N ILE A 135 0.54 -2.26 -1.39
CA ILE A 135 1.31 -2.24 -0.15
C ILE A 135 2.69 -2.90 -0.34
N PHE A 136 2.73 -4.11 -0.89
CA PHE A 136 4.00 -4.81 -1.15
C PHE A 136 4.85 -4.15 -2.22
N LEU A 137 4.20 -3.55 -3.22
CA LEU A 137 4.90 -2.78 -4.24
C LEU A 137 5.63 -1.60 -3.59
N LEU A 138 4.91 -0.82 -2.79
CA LEU A 138 5.45 0.38 -2.15
C LEU A 138 6.40 0.09 -0.97
N GLY A 139 6.35 -1.08 -0.34
CA GLY A 139 7.25 -1.41 0.79
C GLY A 139 8.73 -1.41 0.44
N ASN A 140 9.10 -1.53 -0.83
CA ASN A 140 10.49 -1.49 -1.28
C ASN A 140 11.02 -0.07 -1.55
N PHE A 141 10.21 0.96 -1.29
CA PHE A 141 10.53 2.35 -1.60
C PHE A 141 11.05 3.09 -0.38
N LYS A 142 11.85 4.13 -0.64
CA LYS A 142 12.34 5.05 0.39
C LYS A 142 11.76 6.44 0.16
N ILE A 143 11.43 7.11 1.25
CA ILE A 143 10.87 8.47 1.23
C ILE A 143 11.92 9.42 1.76
N LYS A 144 12.29 10.44 0.98
CA LYS A 144 13.14 11.52 1.46
C LYS A 144 12.26 12.56 2.15
N TYR A 145 12.37 12.62 3.47
CA TYR A 145 11.65 13.60 4.28
C TYR A 145 12.66 14.57 4.88
N ARG A 146 12.70 15.80 4.35
CA ARG A 146 13.73 16.80 4.70
C ARG A 146 15.15 16.22 4.44
N ASP A 147 15.99 16.16 5.48
CA ASP A 147 17.36 15.64 5.42
C ASP A 147 17.46 14.16 5.81
N THR A 148 16.33 13.48 6.04
CA THR A 148 16.30 12.05 6.38
C THR A 148 15.69 11.21 5.27
N ILE A 149 16.11 9.95 5.23
CA ILE A 149 15.51 8.93 4.38
C ILE A 149 14.72 8.01 5.31
N LEU A 150 13.42 7.93 5.07
CA LEU A 150 12.50 7.08 5.80
C LEU A 150 12.34 5.76 5.04
N ASP A 151 12.58 4.66 5.74
CA ASP A 151 12.22 3.34 5.29
C ASP A 151 10.72 3.09 5.50
N LEU A 152 10.14 2.31 4.60
CA LEU A 152 8.74 1.92 4.68
C LEU A 152 8.64 0.51 5.24
N GLU A 153 7.74 0.31 6.19
CA GLU A 153 7.55 -0.96 6.89
C GLU A 153 6.19 -1.55 6.54
N ILE A 154 6.18 -2.81 6.09
CA ILE A 154 4.95 -3.59 5.92
C ILE A 154 4.69 -4.37 7.20
N SER A 155 3.61 -4.02 7.88
CA SER A 155 3.13 -4.69 9.09
C SER A 155 1.95 -5.59 8.75
N TYR A 156 2.11 -6.90 8.92
CA TYR A 156 1.08 -7.93 8.70
C TYR A 156 0.51 -8.45 10.03
N SER A 157 -0.76 -8.18 10.28
CA SER A 157 -1.51 -8.66 11.45
C SER A 157 -2.99 -8.85 11.07
N SER A 158 -3.94 -8.50 11.95
CA SER A 158 -5.37 -8.42 11.59
C SER A 158 -5.64 -7.49 10.39
N SER A 159 -4.73 -6.53 10.15
CA SER A 159 -4.64 -5.71 8.95
C SER A 159 -3.26 -5.83 8.32
N LEU A 160 -3.17 -5.57 7.02
CA LEU A 160 -1.92 -5.30 6.35
C LEU A 160 -1.76 -3.78 6.22
N ALA A 161 -0.67 -3.22 6.70
CA ALA A 161 -0.44 -1.78 6.64
C ALA A 161 0.99 -1.48 6.19
N LEU A 162 1.12 -0.52 5.28
CA LEU A 162 2.38 0.14 4.97
C LEU A 162 2.54 1.35 5.87
N LYS A 163 3.67 1.48 6.56
CA LYS A 163 3.91 2.53 7.55
C LYS A 163 5.26 3.20 7.33
N ALA A 164 5.39 4.42 7.82
CA ALA A 164 6.66 5.13 7.97
C ALA A 164 6.79 5.65 9.40
N GLN A 165 7.99 5.61 9.96
CA GLN A 165 8.29 6.26 11.24
C GLN A 165 8.96 7.61 10.98
N CYS A 166 8.42 8.67 11.58
CA CYS A 166 8.88 10.04 11.38
C CYS A 166 9.26 10.64 12.73
N MET A 167 10.48 11.18 12.84
CA MET A 167 10.94 11.84 14.06
C MET A 167 10.37 13.26 14.14
N SER A 168 9.92 13.67 15.34
CA SER A 168 9.55 15.06 15.63
C SER A 168 10.75 15.98 15.45
N THR A 169 10.50 17.17 14.92
CA THR A 169 11.51 18.20 14.72
C THR A 169 11.64 19.15 15.89
N LYS A 170 10.65 19.16 16.78
CA LYS A 170 10.67 19.90 18.04
C LYS A 170 11.14 19.03 19.22
N PHE A 171 10.81 17.74 19.23
CA PHE A 171 11.05 16.84 20.36
C PHE A 171 11.96 15.67 19.98
N ILE A 172 13.22 15.73 20.44
CA ILE A 172 14.20 14.67 20.18
C ILE A 172 13.69 13.33 20.75
N ASN A 173 13.95 12.24 20.04
CA ASN A 173 13.53 10.86 20.36
C ASN A 173 12.02 10.60 20.39
N HIS A 174 11.20 11.53 19.87
CA HIS A 174 9.77 11.29 19.71
C HIS A 174 9.47 10.97 18.25
N TYR A 175 8.79 9.85 18.02
CA TYR A 175 8.50 9.34 16.69
C TYR A 175 6.98 9.21 16.51
N ALA A 176 6.48 9.72 15.39
CA ALA A 176 5.14 9.44 14.92
C ALA A 176 5.18 8.29 13.92
N GLN A 177 4.22 7.37 14.03
CA GLN A 177 4.03 6.32 13.04
C GLN A 177 2.90 6.72 12.09
N VAL A 178 3.24 6.88 10.82
CA VAL A 178 2.33 7.27 9.74
C VAL A 178 1.88 6.01 9.02
N THR A 179 0.56 5.78 8.93
CA THR A 179 0.03 4.71 8.07
C THR A 179 -0.16 5.27 6.67
N ILE A 180 0.59 4.73 5.71
CA ILE A 180 0.55 5.18 4.32
C ILE A 180 -0.68 4.61 3.61
N ILE A 181 -0.89 3.30 3.71
CA ILE A 181 -2.01 2.60 3.09
C ILE A 181 -2.23 1.30 3.84
N ALA A 182 -3.49 0.88 3.99
CA ALA A 182 -3.81 -0.32 4.74
C ALA A 182 -5.00 -1.09 4.15
N VAL A 183 -4.98 -2.41 4.32
CA VAL A 183 -6.11 -3.30 4.07
C VAL A 183 -6.51 -3.95 5.39
N PRO A 184 -7.70 -3.68 5.93
CA PRO A 184 -8.17 -4.33 7.14
C PRO A 184 -8.58 -5.78 6.87
N ASN A 185 -8.72 -6.58 7.93
CA ASN A 185 -9.30 -7.93 7.91
C ASN A 185 -8.57 -8.94 7.00
N ILE A 186 -7.24 -8.94 7.04
CA ILE A 186 -6.36 -9.84 6.28
C ILE A 186 -6.14 -11.16 7.05
N TRP A 187 -5.87 -11.07 8.36
CA TRP A 187 -5.64 -12.24 9.23
C TRP A 187 -6.60 -12.26 10.43
N ARG A 188 -7.82 -12.72 10.20
CA ARG A 188 -8.92 -12.67 11.20
C ARG A 188 -8.68 -13.55 12.44
N ARG A 189 -7.76 -14.51 12.35
CA ARG A 189 -7.39 -15.45 13.41
C ARG A 189 -5.98 -15.22 13.95
N SER A 190 -5.40 -14.04 13.75
CA SER A 190 -4.11 -13.73 14.38
C SER A 190 -4.25 -13.91 15.88
N ASP A 191 -3.51 -14.88 16.43
CA ASP A 191 -3.52 -15.20 17.85
C ASP A 191 -3.22 -13.91 18.62
N SER A 192 -4.15 -13.48 19.48
CA SER A 192 -4.05 -12.22 20.23
C SER A 192 -2.85 -12.17 21.18
N SER A 193 -2.15 -13.29 21.34
CA SER A 193 -0.88 -13.43 22.08
C SER A 193 0.34 -12.85 21.33
N ARG A 194 0.25 -12.59 20.02
CA ARG A 194 1.29 -11.91 19.22
C ARG A 194 0.82 -10.52 18.81
N LEU A 195 0.68 -9.62 19.78
CA LEU A 195 0.22 -8.23 19.59
C LEU A 195 1.03 -7.43 18.55
N ASN A 196 2.25 -7.83 18.23
CA ASN A 196 3.18 -7.02 17.43
C ASN A 196 3.11 -7.25 15.91
N GLY A 197 2.26 -8.16 15.41
CA GLY A 197 2.23 -8.47 13.97
C GLY A 197 3.57 -8.99 13.44
N HIS A 198 3.70 -9.10 12.12
CA HIS A 198 4.93 -9.50 11.43
C HIS A 198 5.39 -8.38 10.50
N ILE A 199 6.66 -8.00 10.61
CA ILE A 199 7.30 -7.10 9.66
C ILE A 199 7.71 -7.92 8.44
N LEU A 200 7.26 -7.52 7.26
CA LEU A 200 7.54 -8.21 5.99
C LEU A 200 8.46 -7.34 5.14
N ASP A 201 9.68 -7.82 4.92
CA ASP A 201 10.67 -7.19 4.04
C ASP A 201 11.15 -8.19 2.98
N GLY A 202 11.36 -7.71 1.75
CA GLY A 202 11.81 -8.53 0.62
C GLY A 202 10.75 -9.51 0.10
N TYR A 203 9.47 -9.13 0.14
CA TYR A 203 8.35 -9.94 -0.34
C TYR A 203 7.72 -9.40 -1.62
N ILE A 204 7.23 -10.31 -2.46
CA ILE A 204 6.43 -10.04 -3.65
C ILE A 204 5.12 -10.82 -3.59
N VAL A 205 4.04 -10.19 -4.02
CA VAL A 205 2.72 -10.80 -4.11
C VAL A 205 2.56 -11.54 -5.43
N ARG A 206 2.28 -12.84 -5.33
CA ARG A 206 1.99 -13.71 -6.47
C ARG A 206 0.59 -14.32 -6.34
N ARG A 207 -0.01 -14.61 -7.49
CA ARG A 207 -1.24 -15.40 -7.58
C ARG A 207 -0.87 -16.88 -7.51
N PHE A 208 -1.44 -17.57 -6.54
CA PHE A 208 -1.26 -19.00 -6.35
C PHE A 208 -2.20 -19.81 -7.25
N LYS A 209 -1.83 -21.05 -7.60
CA LYS A 209 -2.68 -21.97 -8.38
C LYS A 209 -4.04 -22.21 -7.72
N GLU A 210 -4.10 -22.12 -6.39
CA GLU A 210 -5.31 -22.26 -5.59
C GLU A 210 -6.23 -21.02 -5.66
N GLY A 211 -5.84 -19.96 -6.39
CA GLY A 211 -6.68 -18.81 -6.71
C GLY A 211 -6.64 -17.65 -5.72
N PHE A 212 -5.73 -17.68 -4.74
CA PHE A 212 -5.53 -16.59 -3.77
C PHE A 212 -4.24 -15.81 -4.05
N LEU A 213 -4.16 -14.58 -3.52
CA LEU A 213 -2.91 -13.81 -3.48
C LEU A 213 -2.16 -14.12 -2.18
N GLY A 214 -0.87 -14.38 -2.29
CA GLY A 214 0.03 -14.51 -1.15
C GLY A 214 1.33 -13.79 -1.42
N ALA A 215 1.91 -13.21 -0.38
CA ALA A 215 3.26 -12.67 -0.43
C ALA A 215 4.27 -13.77 -0.09
N ILE A 216 5.31 -13.87 -0.91
CA ILE A 216 6.45 -14.79 -0.77
C ILE A 216 7.75 -14.02 -0.97
N LYS A 217 8.88 -14.57 -0.52
CA LYS A 217 10.18 -13.90 -0.71
C LYS A 217 10.52 -13.80 -2.20
N TYR A 218 11.20 -12.72 -2.58
CA TYR A 218 11.66 -12.51 -3.96
C TYR A 218 12.45 -13.71 -4.51
N GLU A 219 13.38 -14.25 -3.73
CA GLU A 219 14.22 -15.38 -4.11
C GLU A 219 13.41 -16.62 -4.51
N GLN A 220 12.33 -16.90 -3.77
CA GLN A 220 11.45 -18.03 -4.07
C GLN A 220 10.62 -17.77 -5.32
N ALA A 221 10.13 -16.53 -5.50
CA ALA A 221 9.31 -16.14 -6.63
C ALA A 221 10.01 -16.25 -7.98
N LEU A 222 11.34 -16.05 -8.03
CA LEU A 222 12.14 -16.17 -9.26
C LEU A 222 12.18 -17.60 -9.82
N SER A 223 12.01 -18.61 -8.96
CA SER A 223 12.08 -20.02 -9.33
C SER A 223 10.75 -20.61 -9.78
N LEU A 224 9.65 -19.86 -9.68
CA LEU A 224 8.29 -20.35 -9.89
C LEU A 224 7.49 -19.43 -10.82
N ASP A 225 7.11 -19.96 -11.98
CA ASP A 225 6.20 -19.26 -12.91
C ASP A 225 4.82 -19.06 -12.27
N THR A 226 4.23 -20.11 -11.69
CA THR A 226 2.97 -20.03 -10.96
C THR A 226 3.07 -20.83 -9.65
N PRO A 227 3.19 -20.17 -8.49
CA PRO A 227 3.38 -20.86 -7.21
C PRO A 227 2.14 -21.65 -6.78
N SER A 228 2.34 -22.80 -6.14
CA SER A 228 1.33 -23.55 -5.38
C SER A 228 1.71 -23.51 -3.91
N ILE A 229 0.72 -23.56 -3.01
CA ILE A 229 0.99 -23.61 -1.57
C ILE A 229 1.85 -24.82 -1.16
N LYS A 230 1.82 -25.89 -1.97
CA LYS A 230 2.62 -27.11 -1.74
C LYS A 230 4.11 -26.91 -1.95
N ASP A 231 4.50 -25.84 -2.65
CA ASP A 231 5.89 -25.51 -2.93
C ASP A 231 6.59 -24.85 -1.71
N PHE A 232 5.84 -24.57 -0.64
CA PHE A 232 6.30 -23.78 0.50
C PHE A 232 6.08 -24.47 1.85
N GLY A 233 7.00 -24.22 2.77
CA GLY A 233 6.88 -24.57 4.18
C GLY A 233 5.91 -23.67 4.95
N ARG A 234 5.57 -24.08 6.17
CA ARG A 234 4.72 -23.29 7.07
C ARG A 234 5.42 -21.97 7.43
N GLY A 235 4.72 -20.86 7.22
CA GLY A 235 5.22 -19.51 7.56
C GLY A 235 6.01 -18.84 6.43
N GLU A 236 6.13 -19.46 5.25
CA GLU A 236 6.80 -18.87 4.09
C GLU A 236 5.85 -18.07 3.19
N VAL A 237 4.54 -18.28 3.32
CA VAL A 237 3.49 -17.61 2.54
C VAL A 237 2.61 -16.76 3.46
N TRP A 238 2.42 -15.50 3.08
CA TRP A 238 1.54 -14.55 3.75
C TRP A 238 0.29 -14.28 2.90
N PRO A 239 -0.83 -15.01 3.12
CA PRO A 239 -2.02 -14.92 2.26
C PRO A 239 -2.82 -13.64 2.51
N MET A 240 -3.46 -13.09 1.48
CA MET A 240 -4.36 -11.94 1.67
C MET A 240 -5.61 -12.29 2.48
N ASP A 241 -6.18 -13.48 2.26
CA ASP A 241 -7.30 -14.00 3.06
C ASP A 241 -6.78 -15.17 3.89
N GLY A 242 -6.42 -14.92 5.15
CA GLY A 242 -6.06 -15.98 6.09
C GLY A 242 -7.28 -16.85 6.44
N LYS A 243 -7.21 -18.16 6.17
CA LYS A 243 -8.14 -19.16 6.71
C LYS A 243 -7.81 -19.51 8.17
#